data_AF-A0A943J2C3-F1
#
_entry.id   AF-A0A943J2C3-F1
#
_cell.length_a   1.000
_cell.length_b   1.000
_cell.length_c   1.000
_cell.angle_alpha   90.00
_cell.angle_beta   90.00
_cell.angle_gamma   90.00
#
_symmetry.space_group_name_H-M   'P 1'
#
loop_
_entity.id
_entity.type
_entity.pdbx_description
1 polymer ?
#
loop_
_entity_poly.entity_id
_entity_poly.type
_entity_poly.pdbx_seq_one_letter_code
_entity_poly.pdbx_strand_id
1 'polypeptide(L)'
;MKSFIKSVGYALRGIYYAAWERNFRIDIVAATLVIWFSVIYNLTSAEWTAEILIIATVLSSEAVNTAIETLCDRISKENEEKIKRIKDLAAGAVLIKAVAAIAAAIFLFKDSDRLLNALSEFSSPPRMIVLIIFIVLSAIFIFAPERAKARKKEVNKK
;
A
#
# COMPACT_ATOMS: atom_id res chain seq x y z
N MET A 1 -0.72 -28.95 -12.08
CA MET A 1 -0.57 -27.63 -12.74
C MET A 1 -1.87 -26.81 -12.82
N LYS A 2 -3.00 -27.38 -13.27
CA LYS A 2 -4.31 -26.67 -13.30
C LYS A 2 -4.77 -26.12 -11.94
N SER A 3 -4.43 -26.78 -10.82
CA SER A 3 -4.75 -26.32 -9.46
C SER A 3 -3.92 -25.11 -9.01
N PHE A 4 -2.63 -25.07 -9.33
CA PHE A 4 -1.72 -23.97 -8.99
C PHE A 4 -2.08 -22.67 -9.71
N ILE A 5 -2.39 -22.75 -11.01
CA ILE A 5 -2.84 -21.58 -11.78
C ILE A 5 -4.14 -21.01 -11.18
N LYS A 6 -5.03 -21.90 -10.70
CA LYS A 6 -6.28 -21.52 -10.03
C LYS A 6 -6.01 -20.80 -8.70
N SER A 7 -5.08 -21.29 -7.88
CA SER A 7 -4.72 -20.65 -6.60
C SER A 7 -4.09 -19.28 -6.79
N VAL A 8 -3.20 -19.12 -7.79
CA VAL A 8 -2.66 -17.81 -8.17
C VAL A 8 -3.78 -16.87 -8.61
N GLY A 9 -4.73 -17.34 -9.41
CA GLY A 9 -5.90 -16.55 -9.81
C GLY A 9 -6.83 -16.16 -8.64
N TYR A 10 -6.84 -16.90 -7.53
CA TYR A 10 -7.53 -16.49 -6.30
C TYR A 10 -6.74 -15.40 -5.55
N ALA A 11 -5.42 -15.56 -5.43
CA ALA A 11 -4.56 -14.58 -4.76
C ALA A 11 -4.57 -13.22 -5.48
N LEU A 12 -4.49 -13.20 -6.81
CA LEU A 12 -4.57 -11.97 -7.61
C LEU A 12 -5.92 -11.26 -7.45
N ARG A 13 -7.01 -12.02 -7.33
CA ARG A 13 -8.33 -11.44 -7.00
C ARG A 13 -8.35 -10.83 -5.60
N GLY A 14 -7.66 -11.45 -4.62
CA GLY A 14 -7.49 -10.88 -3.29
C GLY A 14 -6.80 -9.51 -3.32
N ILE A 15 -5.69 -9.39 -4.06
CA ILE A 15 -4.98 -8.12 -4.25
C ILE A 15 -5.88 -7.09 -4.96
N TYR A 16 -6.63 -7.52 -5.97
CA TYR A 16 -7.59 -6.66 -6.65
C TYR A 16 -8.69 -6.13 -5.72
N TYR A 17 -9.19 -6.96 -4.79
CA TYR A 17 -10.14 -6.52 -3.78
C TYR A 17 -9.52 -5.56 -2.76
N ALA A 18 -8.30 -5.83 -2.29
CA ALA A 18 -7.59 -4.91 -1.40
C ALA A 18 -7.40 -3.53 -2.06
N ALA A 19 -7.09 -3.49 -3.36
CA ALA A 19 -7.01 -2.26 -4.14
C ALA A 19 -8.32 -1.48 -4.28
N TRP A 20 -9.45 -1.96 -3.75
CA TRP A 20 -10.66 -1.16 -3.62
C TRP A 20 -10.62 -0.25 -2.40
N GLU A 21 -9.89 -0.61 -1.35
CA GLU A 21 -9.72 0.19 -0.15
C GLU A 21 -8.77 1.35 -0.38
N ARG A 22 -9.16 2.54 0.09
CA ARG A 22 -8.39 3.77 -0.12
C ARG A 22 -6.99 3.68 0.48
N ASN A 23 -6.85 3.11 1.68
CA ASN A 23 -5.57 2.98 2.36
C ASN A 23 -4.59 2.09 1.56
N PHE A 24 -5.07 0.95 1.06
CA PHE A 24 -4.25 0.08 0.20
C PHE A 24 -3.80 0.78 -1.09
N ARG A 25 -4.64 1.66 -1.67
CA ARG A 25 -4.23 2.46 -2.83
C ARG A 25 -3.13 3.48 -2.48
N ILE A 26 -3.19 4.07 -1.29
CA ILE A 26 -2.14 4.96 -0.79
C ILE A 26 -0.82 4.19 -0.67
N ASP A 27 -0.86 2.98 -0.10
CA ASP A 27 0.33 2.13 0.03
C ASP A 27 0.93 1.72 -1.32
N ILE A 28 0.11 1.39 -2.33
CA ILE A 28 0.58 1.12 -3.70
C ILE A 28 1.28 2.35 -4.29
N VAL A 29 0.68 3.53 -4.14
CA VAL A 29 1.23 4.79 -4.66
C VAL A 29 2.56 5.10 -3.97
N ALA A 30 2.62 4.97 -2.65
CA ALA A 30 3.85 5.17 -1.87
C ALA A 30 4.94 4.17 -2.29
N ALA A 31 4.62 2.88 -2.41
CA ALA A 31 5.55 1.85 -2.87
C ALA A 31 6.08 2.17 -4.28
N THR A 32 5.20 2.58 -5.21
CA THR A 32 5.61 2.95 -6.58
C THR A 32 6.57 4.15 -6.57
N LEU A 33 6.29 5.15 -5.75
CA LEU A 33 7.13 6.35 -5.62
C LEU A 33 8.51 6.00 -5.04
N VAL A 34 8.55 5.19 -3.99
CA VAL A 34 9.82 4.80 -3.35
C VAL A 34 10.63 3.87 -4.25
N ILE A 35 10.01 2.96 -5.01
CA ILE A 35 10.71 2.16 -6.03
C ILE A 35 11.32 3.08 -7.08
N TRP A 36 10.55 4.04 -7.59
CA TRP A 36 11.06 4.97 -8.60
C TRP A 36 12.24 5.78 -8.05
N PHE A 37 12.14 6.29 -6.82
CA PHE A 37 13.23 6.99 -6.15
C PHE A 37 14.46 6.09 -5.93
N SER A 38 14.26 4.83 -5.53
CA SER A 38 15.31 3.85 -5.26
C SER A 38 16.16 3.51 -6.49
N VAL A 39 15.54 3.49 -7.68
CA VAL A 39 16.26 3.33 -8.95
C VAL A 39 17.22 4.49 -9.19
N ILE A 40 16.79 5.72 -8.86
CA ILE A 40 17.58 6.94 -9.06
C ILE A 40 18.68 7.05 -8.01
N TYR A 41 18.37 6.68 -6.76
CA TYR A 41 19.34 6.58 -5.67
C TYR A 41 20.38 5.47 -5.89
N ASN A 42 20.13 4.58 -6.85
CA ASN A 42 21.01 3.50 -7.26
C ASN A 42 21.30 2.55 -6.08
N LEU A 43 20.24 1.97 -5.50
CA LEU A 43 20.38 0.98 -4.42
C LEU A 43 21.21 -0.23 -4.85
N THR A 44 22.05 -0.72 -3.95
CA THR A 44 22.77 -1.99 -4.08
C THR A 44 21.80 -3.18 -4.02
N SER A 45 22.24 -4.37 -4.42
CA SER A 45 21.39 -5.57 -4.36
C SER A 45 20.89 -5.91 -2.95
N ALA A 46 21.70 -5.64 -1.92
CA ALA A 46 21.30 -5.85 -0.53
C ALA A 46 20.24 -4.82 -0.08
N GLU A 47 20.43 -3.55 -0.43
CA GLU A 47 19.48 -2.48 -0.17
C GLU A 47 18.14 -2.73 -0.88
N TRP A 48 18.16 -3.17 -2.15
CA TRP A 48 16.97 -3.59 -2.89
C TRP A 48 16.22 -4.73 -2.22
N THR A 49 16.96 -5.71 -1.67
CA THR A 49 16.34 -6.84 -0.97
C THR A 49 15.57 -6.36 0.25
N ALA A 50 16.17 -5.46 1.04
CA ALA A 50 15.50 -4.86 2.19
C ALA A 50 14.28 -4.03 1.76
N GLU A 51 14.41 -3.17 0.75
CA GLU A 51 13.32 -2.34 0.20
C GLU A 51 12.12 -3.19 -0.24
N ILE A 52 12.36 -4.24 -1.03
CA ILE A 52 11.30 -5.14 -1.50
C ILE A 52 10.61 -5.85 -0.32
N LEU A 53 11.35 -6.29 0.68
CA LEU A 53 10.78 -6.92 1.87
C LEU A 53 9.91 -5.94 2.66
N ILE A 54 10.35 -4.69 2.82
CA ILE A 54 9.57 -3.65 3.50
C ILE A 54 8.27 -3.39 2.74
N ILE A 55 8.33 -3.15 1.42
CA ILE A 55 7.15 -2.94 0.58
C ILE A 55 6.19 -4.14 0.68
N ALA A 56 6.72 -5.37 0.62
CA ALA A 56 5.90 -6.57 0.75
C ALA A 56 5.18 -6.61 2.11
N THR A 57 5.86 -6.27 3.21
CA THR A 57 5.23 -6.20 4.54
C THR A 57 4.20 -5.07 4.66
N VAL A 58 4.33 -3.97 3.88
CA VAL A 58 3.31 -2.90 3.74
C VAL A 58 2.03 -3.42 3.16
N LEU A 59 2.13 -3.92 1.95
CA LEU A 59 0.96 -4.38 1.24
C LEU A 59 0.32 -5.58 1.96
N SER A 60 1.13 -6.50 2.52
CA SER A 60 0.56 -7.64 3.25
C SER A 60 -0.16 -7.22 4.53
N SER A 61 0.40 -6.31 5.33
CA SER A 61 -0.21 -5.88 6.59
C SER A 61 -1.52 -5.14 6.34
N GLU A 62 -1.57 -4.28 5.33
CA GLU A 62 -2.79 -3.55 4.99
C GLU A 62 -3.87 -4.49 4.44
N ALA A 63 -3.50 -5.45 3.57
CA ALA A 63 -4.44 -6.46 3.09
C ALA A 63 -5.02 -7.33 4.21
N VAL A 64 -4.19 -7.71 5.20
CA VAL A 64 -4.65 -8.45 6.39
C VAL A 64 -5.56 -7.58 7.24
N ASN A 65 -5.25 -6.30 7.44
CA ASN A 65 -6.12 -5.36 8.16
C ASN A 65 -7.50 -5.27 7.49
N THR A 66 -7.55 -5.04 6.18
CA THR A 66 -8.81 -5.03 5.41
C THR A 66 -9.59 -6.33 5.54
N ALA A 67 -8.91 -7.48 5.52
CA ALA A 67 -9.55 -8.78 5.69
C ALA A 67 -10.18 -8.94 7.08
N ILE A 68 -9.48 -8.51 8.14
CA ILE A 68 -9.99 -8.51 9.52
C ILE A 68 -11.17 -7.55 9.65
N GLU A 69 -11.07 -6.33 9.15
CA GLU A 69 -12.16 -5.34 9.15
C GLU A 69 -13.41 -5.89 8.46
N THR A 70 -13.24 -6.50 7.28
CA THR A 70 -14.33 -7.11 6.50
C THR A 70 -14.99 -8.26 7.26
N LEU A 71 -14.19 -9.10 7.93
CA LEU A 71 -14.70 -10.20 8.75
C LEU A 71 -15.49 -9.68 9.95
N CYS A 72 -14.95 -8.70 10.68
CA CYS A 72 -15.62 -8.07 11.81
C CYS A 72 -16.95 -7.43 11.42
N ASP A 73 -16.99 -6.70 10.30
CA ASP A 73 -18.19 -6.09 9.72
C ASP A 73 -19.27 -7.11 9.33
N ARG A 74 -18.86 -8.37 9.08
CA ARG A 74 -19.77 -9.46 8.74
C ARG A 74 -20.34 -10.15 9.98
N ILE A 75 -19.54 -10.29 11.03
CA ILE A 75 -19.91 -11.06 12.23
C ILE A 75 -20.83 -10.28 13.17
N SER A 76 -20.63 -8.96 13.33
CA SER A 76 -21.53 -8.15 14.15
C SER A 76 -21.83 -6.80 13.50
N LYS A 77 -23.11 -6.41 13.56
CA LYS A 77 -23.59 -5.10 13.10
C LYS A 77 -23.62 -4.07 14.23
N GLU A 78 -23.55 -4.51 15.49
CA GLU A 78 -23.52 -3.66 16.67
C GLU A 78 -22.10 -3.64 17.26
N ASN A 79 -21.67 -2.48 17.75
CA ASN A 79 -20.33 -2.25 18.30
C ASN A 79 -20.11 -3.02 19.61
N GLU A 80 -19.93 -4.33 19.52
CA GLU A 80 -19.40 -5.13 20.62
C GLU A 80 -17.97 -4.67 20.91
N GLU A 81 -17.69 -4.35 22.18
CA GLU A 81 -16.40 -3.84 22.62
C GLU A 81 -15.23 -4.75 22.17
N LYS A 82 -15.47 -6.06 22.09
CA LYS A 82 -14.51 -7.05 21.59
C LYS A 82 -14.14 -6.82 20.11
N ILE A 83 -15.11 -6.54 19.26
CA ILE A 83 -14.87 -6.29 17.83
C ILE A 83 -14.12 -4.98 17.63
N LYS A 84 -14.46 -3.96 18.41
CA LYS A 84 -13.70 -2.70 18.41
C LYS A 84 -12.22 -2.96 18.75
N ARG A 85 -11.95 -3.70 19.82
CA ARG A 85 -10.57 -4.08 20.20
C ARG A 85 -9.84 -4.84 19.10
N ILE A 86 -10.49 -5.77 18.40
CA ILE A 86 -9.88 -6.52 17.29
C ILE A 86 -9.48 -5.57 16.14
N LYS A 87 -10.37 -4.65 15.75
CA LYS A 87 -10.08 -3.66 14.71
C LYS A 87 -8.94 -2.72 15.13
N ASP A 88 -8.94 -2.26 16.38
CA ASP A 88 -7.89 -1.40 16.92
C ASP A 88 -6.52 -2.12 16.91
N LEU A 89 -6.49 -3.42 17.24
CA LEU A 89 -5.29 -4.24 17.16
C LEU A 89 -4.77 -4.41 15.72
N ALA A 90 -5.67 -4.65 14.76
CA ALA A 90 -5.31 -4.79 13.35
C ALA A 90 -4.72 -3.48 12.79
N ALA A 91 -5.35 -2.33 13.09
CA ALA A 91 -4.84 -1.01 12.76
C ALA A 91 -3.49 -0.72 13.46
N GLY A 92 -3.34 -1.16 14.72
CA GLY A 92 -2.08 -1.06 15.46
C GLY A 92 -0.93 -1.81 14.78
N ALA A 93 -1.19 -3.00 14.21
CA ALA A 93 -0.18 -3.75 13.46
C ALA A 93 0.28 -3.00 12.20
N VAL A 94 -0.65 -2.39 11.46
CA VAL A 94 -0.33 -1.52 10.30
C VAL A 94 0.55 -0.35 10.74
N LEU A 95 0.22 0.30 11.86
CA LEU A 95 1.00 1.43 12.40
C LEU A 95 2.44 1.02 12.77
N ILE A 96 2.60 -0.10 13.49
CA ILE A 96 3.94 -0.62 13.85
C ILE A 96 4.76 -0.83 12.57
N LYS A 97 4.14 -1.41 11.55
CA LYS A 97 4.81 -1.63 10.28
C LYS A 97 5.16 -0.30 9.61
N ALA A 98 4.24 0.67 9.56
CA ALA A 98 4.54 2.00 9.00
C ALA A 98 5.75 2.66 9.67
N VAL A 99 5.88 2.57 11.00
CA VAL A 99 7.06 3.06 11.73
C VAL A 99 8.33 2.31 11.32
N ALA A 100 8.27 0.97 11.22
CA ALA A 100 9.41 0.17 10.77
C ALA A 100 9.85 0.51 9.33
N ALA A 101 8.89 0.77 8.43
CA ALA A 101 9.18 1.18 7.06
C ALA A 101 9.89 2.54 7.00
N ILE A 102 9.44 3.52 7.81
CA ILE A 102 10.11 4.82 7.93
C ILE A 102 11.53 4.66 8.47
N ALA A 103 11.70 3.88 9.54
CA ALA A 103 13.02 3.64 10.11
C ALA A 103 13.97 3.00 9.09
N ALA A 104 13.49 2.01 8.34
CA ALA A 104 14.29 1.36 7.32
C ALA A 104 14.63 2.29 6.16
N ALA A 105 13.71 3.15 5.71
CA ALA A 105 13.98 4.17 4.71
C ALA A 105 15.11 5.13 5.14
N ILE A 106 15.15 5.54 6.42
CA ILE A 106 16.25 6.36 6.96
C ILE A 106 17.60 5.64 6.81
N PHE A 107 17.65 4.34 7.05
CA PHE A 107 18.90 3.56 6.90
C PHE A 107 19.26 3.29 5.43
N LEU A 108 18.28 3.05 4.57
CA LEU A 108 18.50 2.80 3.14
C LEU A 108 18.98 4.04 2.40
N PHE A 109 18.44 5.21 2.74
CA PHE A 109 18.77 6.48 2.09
C PHE A 109 19.74 7.36 2.90
N LYS A 110 20.56 6.74 3.76
CA LYS A 110 21.44 7.46 4.70
C LYS A 110 22.62 8.19 4.06
N ASP A 111 23.07 7.76 2.88
CA ASP A 111 24.22 8.34 2.20
C ASP A 111 23.81 9.69 1.60
N SER A 112 24.40 10.76 2.13
CA SER A 112 24.06 12.14 1.79
C SER A 112 24.44 12.50 0.36
N ASP A 113 25.53 11.95 -0.18
CA ASP A 113 25.99 12.28 -1.53
C ASP A 113 25.09 11.61 -2.56
N ARG A 114 24.78 10.31 -2.37
CA ARG A 114 23.78 9.60 -3.17
C ARG A 114 22.40 10.27 -3.07
N LEU A 115 22.03 10.75 -1.88
CA LEU A 115 20.76 11.43 -1.65
C LEU A 115 20.67 12.74 -2.42
N LEU A 116 21.69 13.60 -2.31
CA LEU A 116 21.73 14.89 -3.00
C LEU A 116 21.75 14.69 -4.52
N ASN A 117 22.53 13.74 -5.02
CA ASN A 117 22.55 13.38 -6.43
C ASN A 117 21.17 12.89 -6.89
N ALA A 118 20.54 11.99 -6.14
CA ALA A 118 19.21 11.48 -6.47
C ALA A 118 18.16 12.59 -6.45
N LEU A 119 18.18 13.49 -5.47
CA LEU A 119 17.27 14.63 -5.40
C LEU A 119 17.48 15.61 -6.56
N SER A 120 18.73 15.85 -6.95
CA SER A 120 19.06 16.70 -8.09
C SER A 120 18.56 16.09 -9.41
N GLU A 121 18.72 14.78 -9.59
CA GLU A 121 18.21 14.06 -10.75
C GLU A 121 16.67 14.02 -10.75
N PHE A 122 16.06 13.77 -9.60
CA PHE A 122 14.62 13.76 -9.41
C PHE A 122 14.00 15.11 -9.77
N SER A 123 14.71 16.20 -9.45
CA SER A 123 14.29 17.58 -9.75
C SER A 123 14.57 18.02 -11.18
N SER A 124 15.16 17.16 -12.02
CA SER A 124 15.40 17.49 -13.42
C SER A 124 14.07 17.72 -14.18
N PRO A 125 14.00 18.67 -15.14
CA PRO A 125 12.77 18.98 -15.86
C PRO A 125 12.00 17.77 -16.42
N PRO A 126 12.63 16.78 -17.09
CA PRO A 126 11.88 15.64 -17.61
C PRO A 126 11.27 14.77 -16.50
N ARG A 127 11.97 14.57 -15.37
CA ARG A 127 11.45 13.74 -14.26
C ARG A 127 10.39 14.47 -13.46
N MET A 128 10.49 15.79 -13.33
CA MET A 128 9.45 16.63 -12.72
C MET A 128 8.12 16.53 -13.47
N ILE A 129 8.14 16.51 -14.81
CA ILE A 129 6.92 16.32 -15.60
C ILE A 129 6.28 14.95 -15.30
N VAL A 130 7.11 13.89 -15.27
CA VAL A 130 6.65 12.53 -14.92
C VAL A 130 6.07 12.50 -13.50
N LEU A 131 6.70 13.18 -12.54
CA LEU A 131 6.22 13.27 -11.16
C LEU A 131 4.86 13.97 -11.08
N ILE A 132 4.69 15.09 -11.78
CA ILE A 132 3.42 15.81 -11.80
C ILE A 132 2.32 14.93 -12.38
N ILE A 133 2.58 14.28 -13.51
CA ILE A 133 1.64 13.32 -14.11
C ILE A 133 1.32 12.20 -13.12
N PHE A 134 2.35 11.62 -12.49
CA PHE A 134 2.18 10.57 -11.50
C PHE A 134 1.33 11.02 -10.30
N ILE A 135 1.54 12.23 -9.78
CA ILE A 135 0.74 12.79 -8.67
C ILE A 135 -0.72 12.94 -9.09
N VAL A 136 -0.99 13.46 -10.29
CA VAL A 136 -2.35 13.61 -10.81
C VAL A 136 -3.03 12.25 -10.97
N LEU A 137 -2.36 11.28 -11.60
CA LEU A 137 -2.87 9.93 -11.77
C LEU A 137 -3.08 9.22 -10.43
N SER A 138 -2.16 9.42 -9.48
CA SER A 138 -2.27 8.87 -8.12
C SER A 138 -3.45 9.45 -7.36
N ALA A 139 -3.70 10.76 -7.48
CA ALA A 139 -4.88 11.39 -6.88
C ALA A 139 -6.18 10.78 -7.45
N ILE A 140 -6.27 10.64 -8.78
CA ILE A 140 -7.42 10.00 -9.43
C ILE A 140 -7.59 8.56 -8.93
N PHE A 141 -6.50 7.80 -8.85
CA PHE A 141 -6.50 6.41 -8.38
C PHE A 141 -6.95 6.29 -6.91
N ILE A 142 -6.36 7.09 -6.01
CA ILE A 142 -6.68 7.07 -4.57
C ILE A 142 -8.13 7.47 -4.31
N PHE A 143 -8.64 8.50 -5.00
CA PHE A 143 -9.99 9.04 -4.79
C PHE A 143 -11.06 8.43 -5.68
N ALA A 144 -10.73 7.50 -6.58
CA ALA A 144 -11.74 6.81 -7.39
C ALA A 144 -12.77 6.11 -6.48
N PRO A 145 -14.08 6.16 -6.82
CA PRO A 145 -15.14 5.72 -5.92
C PRO A 145 -14.94 4.27 -5.43
N GLU A 146 -15.02 4.09 -4.11
CA GLU A 146 -14.96 2.78 -3.47
C GLU A 146 -16.14 1.91 -3.93
N ARG A 147 -15.86 0.89 -4.74
CA ARG A 147 -16.89 -0.02 -5.28
C ARG A 147 -17.69 -0.74 -4.18
N ALA A 148 -17.08 -0.97 -3.02
CA ALA A 148 -17.73 -1.60 -1.86
C ALA A 148 -18.88 -0.75 -1.27
N LYS A 149 -18.73 0.58 -1.20
CA LYS A 149 -19.79 1.49 -0.73
C LYS A 149 -20.89 1.71 -1.78
N ALA A 150 -20.54 1.69 -3.07
CA ALA A 150 -21.52 1.77 -4.17
C ALA A 150 -22.50 0.59 -4.15
N ARG A 151 -22.00 -0.63 -3.92
CA ARG A 151 -22.83 -1.85 -3.86
C ARG A 151 -23.72 -1.93 -2.60
N LYS A 152 -23.23 -1.48 -1.43
CA LYS A 152 -24.06 -1.36 -0.20
C LYS A 152 -25.20 -0.34 -0.37
N LYS A 153 -24.96 0.78 -1.08
CA LYS A 153 -26.00 1.77 -1.38
C LYS A 153 -27.07 1.26 -2.35
N GLU A 154 -26.70 0.44 -3.33
CA GLU A 154 -27.67 -0.16 -4.28
C GLU A 154 -28.53 -1.26 -3.64
N VAL A 155 -27.94 -2.06 -2.74
CA VAL A 155 -28.68 -3.13 -2.03
C VAL A 155 -29.62 -2.57 -0.97
N ASN A 156 -29.24 -1.49 -0.26
CA ASN A 156 -30.14 -0.84 0.71
C ASN A 156 -31.21 0.08 0.07
N LYS A 157 -31.17 0.28 -1.27
CA LYS A 157 -32.19 1.04 -2.02
C LYS A 157 -33.28 0.15 -2.64
N LYS A 158 -33.15 -1.18 -2.55
CA LYS A 158 -34.16 -2.17 -2.96
C LYS A 158 -34.81 -2.77 -1.72
#